data_AF-A0A8T6UVH1-F1
#
_entry.id   AF-A0A8T6UVH1-F1
#
_cell.length_a   1.000
_cell.length_b   1.000
_cell.length_c   1.000
_cell.angle_alpha   90.00
_cell.angle_beta   90.00
_cell.angle_gamma   90.00
#
_symmetry.space_group_name_H-M   'P 1'
#
loop_
_entity.id
_entity.type
_entity.pdbx_description
1 polymer ?
#
loop_
_entity_poly.entity_id
_entity_poly.type
_entity_poly.pdbx_seq_one_letter_code
_entity_poly.pdbx_strand_id
1 'polypeptide(L)' 'DYIPQMIEFTNELINKGAAYEASDGVYFDIDKFPDYGKLSGIDLEKVESSERISADEYDKESINDF' A
#
# COMPACT_ATOMS: atom_id res chain seq x y z
N ASP A 1 5.92 8.15 23.08
CA ASP A 1 4.49 8.47 22.93
C ASP A 1 4.14 9.03 21.56
N TYR A 2 3.95 8.14 20.58
CA TYR A 2 3.42 8.51 19.26
C TYR A 2 2.35 7.53 18.72
N ILE A 3 2.00 6.50 19.51
CA ILE A 3 1.00 5.50 19.13
C ILE A 3 -0.37 6.15 18.85
N PRO A 4 -0.89 7.09 19.65
CA PRO A 4 -2.19 7.70 19.37
C PRO A 4 -2.24 8.41 18.01
N GLN A 5 -1.17 9.11 17.64
CA GLN A 5 -1.08 9.82 16.37
C GLN A 5 -0.97 8.87 15.18
N MET A 6 -0.25 7.76 15.34
CA MET A 6 -0.21 6.72 14.31
C MET A 6 -1.60 6.11 14.07
N ILE A 7 -2.35 5.83 15.14
CA ILE A 7 -3.73 5.33 15.03
C ILE A 7 -4.64 6.35 14.35
N GLU A 8 -4.56 7.63 14.73
CA GLU A 8 -5.35 8.71 14.10
C GLU A 8 -5.03 8.81 12.60
N PHE A 9 -3.75 8.77 12.24
CA PHE A 9 -3.31 8.82 10.85
C PHE A 9 -3.79 7.61 10.04
N THR A 10 -3.66 6.39 10.58
CA THR A 10 -4.17 5.19 9.91
C THR A 10 -5.69 5.28 9.69
N ASN A 11 -6.45 5.75 10.67
CA ASN A 11 -7.90 5.96 10.51
C ASN A 11 -8.23 7.00 9.43
N GLU A 12 -7.45 8.07 9.32
CA GLU A 12 -7.63 9.03 8.22
C GLU A 12 -7.40 8.38 6.85
N LEU A 13 -6.39 7.52 6.72
CA LEU A 13 -6.12 6.83 5.46
C LEU A 13 -7.25 5.88 5.07
N ILE A 14 -7.79 5.12 6.03
CA ILE A 14 -8.96 4.26 5.82
C ILE A 14 -10.17 5.11 5.39
N ASN A 15 -10.44 6.22 6.09
CA ASN A 15 -11.56 7.10 5.76
C ASN A 15 -11.44 7.76 4.37
N LYS A 16 -10.21 7.97 3.89
CA LYS A 16 -9.93 8.47 2.54
C LYS A 16 -9.99 7.38 1.47
N GLY A 17 -10.16 6.12 1.87
CA GLY A 17 -10.14 4.96 0.97
C GLY A 17 -8.75 4.67 0.41
N ALA A 18 -7.69 5.14 1.09
CA ALA A 18 -6.29 4.90 0.74
C ALA A 18 -5.66 3.77 1.58
N ALA A 19 -6.42 3.20 2.50
CA ALA A 19 -6.03 2.04 3.28
C ALA A 19 -7.25 1.15 3.54
N TYR A 20 -7.03 -0.13 3.78
CA TYR A 20 -8.07 -1.11 4.06
C TYR A 20 -7.65 -2.08 5.17
N GLU A 21 -8.63 -2.64 5.86
CA GLU A 21 -8.41 -3.67 6.89
C GLU A 21 -8.45 -5.06 6.24
N ALA A 22 -7.43 -5.85 6.51
CA ALA A 22 -7.33 -7.26 6.14
C ALA A 22 -7.36 -8.14 7.40
N SER A 23 -7.31 -9.45 7.21
CA SER A 23 -7.41 -10.43 8.31
C SER A 23 -6.27 -10.35 9.34
N ASP A 24 -5.13 -9.79 8.97
CA ASP A 24 -3.91 -9.72 9.78
C ASP A 24 -3.41 -8.29 10.07
N GLY A 25 -4.05 -7.26 9.53
CA GLY A 25 -3.60 -5.87 9.71
C GLY A 25 -4.34 -4.85 8.85
N VAL A 26 -3.82 -3.62 8.85
CA VAL A 26 -4.28 -2.54 7.97
C VAL A 26 -3.19 -2.27 6.94
N TYR A 27 -3.57 -2.24 5.67
CA TYR A 27 -2.68 -2.04 4.53
C TYR A 27 -2.96 -0.73 3.81
N PHE A 28 -1.93 -0.10 3.28
CA PHE A 28 -2.04 1.04 2.38
C PHE A 28 -2.20 0.57 0.93
N ASP A 29 -3.25 1.04 0.27
CA ASP A 29 -3.56 0.73 -1.13
C ASP A 29 -2.77 1.67 -2.04
N ILE A 30 -1.71 1.13 -2.66
CA ILE A 30 -0.82 1.89 -3.54
C ILE A 30 -1.51 2.30 -4.84
N ASP A 31 -2.48 1.53 -5.31
CA ASP A 31 -3.21 1.83 -6.55
C ASP A 31 -4.06 3.09 -6.41
N LYS A 32 -4.39 3.49 -5.17
CA LYS A 32 -5.06 4.76 -4.85
C LYS A 32 -4.12 5.96 -4.82
N PHE A 33 -2.81 5.75 -4.96
CA PHE A 33 -1.81 6.80 -4.92
C PHE A 33 -0.95 6.83 -6.20
N PRO A 34 -1.42 7.50 -7.28
CA PRO A 34 -0.72 7.52 -8.58
C PRO A 34 0.69 8.10 -8.57
N ASP A 35 1.03 8.90 -7.57
CA ASP A 35 2.37 9.49 -7.40
C ASP A 35 3.33 8.55 -6.63
N TYR A 36 2.93 7.32 -6.31
CA TYR A 36 3.80 6.34 -5.65
C TYR A 36 5.04 6.05 -6.50
N GLY A 37 6.18 5.86 -5.85
CA GLY A 37 7.46 5.62 -6.55
C GLY A 37 8.17 6.87 -7.07
N LYS A 38 7.53 8.05 -7.07
CA LYS A 38 8.13 9.32 -7.52
C LYS A 38 9.45 9.68 -6.82
N LEU A 39 9.57 9.35 -5.53
CA LEU A 39 10.79 9.61 -4.76
C LEU A 39 11.93 8.63 -5.11
N SER A 40 11.60 7.38 -5.39
CA SER A 40 12.55 6.33 -5.74
C SER A 40 12.81 6.21 -7.25
N GLY A 41 12.07 6.97 -8.07
CA GLY A 41 12.09 6.85 -9.53
C GLY A 41 11.44 5.54 -10.03
N ILE A 42 10.62 4.90 -9.20
CA ILE A 42 9.90 3.69 -9.55
C ILE A 42 8.64 4.09 -10.33
N ASP A 43 8.48 3.49 -11.50
CA ASP A 43 7.32 3.65 -12.35
C ASP A 43 6.47 2.38 -12.24
N LEU A 44 5.31 2.49 -11.59
CA LEU A 44 4.45 1.33 -11.30
C LEU A 44 4.01 0.60 -12.58
N GLU A 45 3.75 1.32 -13.67
CA GLU A 45 3.40 0.71 -14.96
C GLU A 45 4.54 -0.17 -15.51
N LYS A 46 5.80 0.19 -15.21
CA LYS A 46 6.97 -0.62 -15.58
C LYS A 46 7.21 -1.77 -14.61
N VAL A 47 6.88 -1.60 -13.34
CA VAL A 47 7.09 -2.63 -12.30
C VAL A 47 6.17 -3.82 -12.50
N GLU A 48 4.88 -3.59 -12.78
CA GLU A 48 3.88 -4.63 -13.10
C GLU A 48 4.36 -5.61 -14.20
N SER A 49 5.19 -5.14 -15.13
CA SER A 49 5.72 -5.94 -16.24
C SER A 49 6.95 -6.82 -15.90
N SER A 50 7.51 -6.68 -14.70
CA SER A 50 8.75 -7.36 -14.30
C SER A 50 8.47 -8.61 -13.46
N GLU A 51 8.80 -9.78 -14.01
CA GLU A 51 8.57 -11.16 -13.53
C GLU A 51 8.91 -11.49 -12.06
N ARG A 52 9.55 -10.59 -11.29
CA ARG A 52 9.87 -10.81 -9.87
C ARG A 52 8.67 -10.74 -8.91
N ILE A 53 7.52 -10.29 -9.41
CA ILE A 53 6.26 -10.13 -8.68
C ILE A 53 5.49 -11.47 -8.54
N SER A 54 5.91 -12.50 -9.28
CA SER A 54 5.22 -13.81 -9.38
C SER A 54 5.43 -14.77 -8.19
N ALA A 55 6.18 -14.38 -7.14
CA ALA A 55 6.68 -15.34 -6.15
C ALA A 55 6.07 -15.25 -4.74
N ASP A 56 5.33 -14.20 -4.39
CA ASP A 56 4.74 -14.07 -3.05
C ASP A 56 3.25 -13.71 -3.15
N GLU A 57 2.42 -14.72 -3.42
CA GLU A 57 0.97 -14.67 -3.19
C GLU A 57 0.71 -14.51 -1.68
N TYR A 58 0.71 -13.27 -1.20
CA TYR A 58 0.02 -12.89 0.02
C TYR A 58 -1.32 -12.27 -0.38
N ASP A 59 -2.38 -12.60 0.35
CA ASP A 59 -3.77 -12.16 0.19
C ASP A 59 -3.96 -10.62 0.32
N LYS A 60 -3.23 -9.83 -0.47
CA LYS A 60 -3.39 -8.39 -0.60
C LYS A 60 -4.08 -8.09 -1.93
N GLU A 61 -4.94 -7.08 -1.96
CA GLU A 61 -5.63 -6.70 -3.20
C GLU A 61 -4.61 -6.24 -4.27
N SER A 62 -3.45 -5.72 -3.85
CA SER A 62 -2.27 -5.49 -4.69
C SER A 62 -0.98 -6.00 -4.03
N ILE A 63 -0.08 -6.59 -4.83
CA ILE A 63 1.20 -7.18 -4.37
C ILE A 63 2.14 -6.10 -3.80
N ASN A 64 1.91 -4.84 -4.15
CA ASN A 64 2.74 -3.73 -3.71
C ASN A 64 2.32 -3.16 -2.34
N ASP A 65 1.12 -3.47 -1.85
CA ASP A 65 0.57 -2.87 -0.63
C ASP A 65 1.36 -3.27 0.63
N PHE A 66 1.39 -2.40 1.65
CA PHE A 66 2.15 -2.61 2.89
C PHE A 66 1.40 -2.16 4.14
#